data_AF-A0A7J2RGU5-F1
#
_entry.id   AF-A0A7J2RGU5-F1
#
_cell.length_a   1.000
_cell.length_b   1.000
_cell.length_c   1.000
_cell.angle_alpha   90.00
_cell.angle_beta   90.00
_cell.angle_gamma   90.00
#
_symmetry.space_group_name_H-M   'P 1'
#
loop_
_entity.id
_entity.type
_entity.pdbx_description
1 polymer ?
#
loop_
_entity_poly.entity_id
_entity_poly.type
_entity_poly.pdbx_seq_one_letter_code
_entity_poly.pdbx_strand_id
1 'polypeptide(L)' 'MTEESTEKTEKIQLEGIIEKDKVLIPDEKGIEEFYKSSYIGTIEQSNHDQEILVLNAVEVLLLCERKRVLLWYDNDKNKT' A
#
# COMPACT_ATOMS: atom_id res chain seq x y z
N MET A 1 33.22 9.49 -9.44
CA MET A 1 31.87 9.30 -8.87
C MET A 1 31.18 8.27 -9.74
N THR A 2 31.17 7.02 -9.31
CA THR A 2 30.38 5.98 -9.94
C THR A 2 28.94 6.24 -9.53
N GLU A 3 28.12 6.71 -10.49
CA GLU A 3 26.67 6.58 -10.38
C GLU A 3 26.39 5.08 -10.29
N GLU A 4 26.18 4.60 -9.07
CA GLU A 4 25.62 3.27 -8.87
C GLU A 4 24.28 3.28 -9.57
N SER A 5 24.24 2.59 -10.71
CA SER A 5 23.01 2.22 -11.40
C SER A 5 22.12 1.55 -10.36
N THR A 6 21.17 2.30 -9.80
CA THR A 6 20.07 1.73 -9.02
C THR A 6 19.39 0.75 -9.95
N GLU A 7 19.71 -0.52 -9.79
CA GLU A 7 18.99 -1.63 -10.40
C GLU A 7 17.51 -1.28 -10.32
N LYS A 8 16.81 -1.31 -11.46
CA LYS A 8 15.36 -1.09 -11.51
C LYS A 8 14.69 -2.23 -10.75
N THR A 9 14.71 -2.18 -9.42
CA THR A 9 13.93 -3.06 -8.59
C THR A 9 12.49 -2.81 -8.99
N GLU A 10 11.81 -3.86 -9.44
CA GLU A 10 10.40 -3.75 -9.79
C GLU A 10 9.66 -3.21 -8.58
N LYS A 11 9.00 -2.05 -8.74
CA LYS A 11 8.24 -1.44 -7.66
C LYS A 11 7.10 -2.39 -7.30
N ILE A 12 7.00 -2.72 -6.02
CA ILE A 12 5.97 -3.66 -5.55
C ILE A 12 4.56 -3.12 -5.83
N GLN A 13 3.65 -4.05 -6.07
CA GLN A 13 2.20 -3.82 -6.13
C GLN A 13 1.55 -4.70 -5.07
N LEU A 14 0.70 -4.11 -4.23
CA LEU A 14 0.05 -4.78 -3.11
C LEU A 14 -1.47 -4.67 -3.20
N GLU A 15 -2.17 -5.61 -2.58
CA GLU A 15 -3.63 -5.55 -2.47
C GLU A 15 -4.04 -4.75 -1.23
N GLY A 16 -5.05 -3.91 -1.41
CA GLY A 16 -5.66 -3.14 -0.33
C GLY A 16 -7.11 -3.57 -0.08
N ILE A 17 -7.55 -3.44 1.17
CA ILE A 17 -8.93 -3.69 1.59
C ILE A 17 -9.59 -2.33 1.84
N ILE A 18 -10.68 -2.03 1.13
CA ILE A 18 -11.47 -0.82 1.33
C ILE A 18 -12.27 -0.98 2.63
N GLU A 19 -12.08 -0.07 3.58
CA GLU A 19 -12.87 0.02 4.80
C GLU A 19 -13.34 1.47 5.00
N LYS A 20 -14.64 1.72 4.78
CA LYS A 20 -15.24 3.06 4.85
C LYS A 20 -14.52 4.06 3.91
N ASP A 21 -13.78 5.01 4.47
CA ASP A 21 -13.06 6.09 3.81
C ASP A 21 -11.54 5.86 3.73
N LYS A 22 -11.07 4.68 4.16
CA LYS A 22 -9.66 4.29 4.17
C LYS A 22 -9.42 2.96 3.46
N VAL A 23 -8.15 2.70 3.15
CA VAL A 23 -7.67 1.42 2.64
C VAL A 23 -6.65 0.85 3.60
N LEU A 24 -6.81 -0.43 3.93
CA LEU A 24 -5.88 -1.20 4.75
C LEU A 24 -4.96 -2.04 3.88
N ILE A 25 -3.67 -2.02 4.17
CA ILE A 25 -2.66 -2.93 3.61
C ILE A 25 -2.07 -3.74 4.77
N PRO A 26 -2.52 -4.98 4.99
CA PRO A 26 -2.04 -5.83 6.07
C PRO A 26 -0.68 -6.49 5.76
N ASP A 27 -0.20 -6.42 4.51
CA ASP A 27 1.10 -6.93 4.11
C ASP A 27 2.22 -6.02 4.64
N GLU A 28 3.13 -6.58 5.46
CA GLU A 28 4.27 -5.89 6.05
C GLU A 28 5.19 -5.23 5.00
N LYS A 29 5.23 -5.76 3.77
CA LYS A 29 5.96 -5.12 2.67
C LYS A 29 5.41 -3.74 2.34
N GLY A 30 4.12 -3.50 2.58
CA GLY A 30 3.51 -2.19 2.44
C GLY A 30 4.08 -1.20 3.45
N ILE A 31 4.31 -1.63 4.70
CA ILE A 31 4.92 -0.82 5.75
C ILE A 31 6.36 -0.46 5.37
N GLU A 32 7.16 -1.43 4.93
CA GLU A 32 8.55 -1.18 4.51
C GLU A 32 8.64 -0.19 3.33
N GLU A 33 7.83 -0.41 2.30
CA GLU A 33 7.94 0.34 1.06
C GLU A 33 7.23 1.70 1.12
N PHE A 34 5.98 1.72 1.57
CA PHE A 34 5.16 2.92 1.53
C PHE A 34 5.38 3.79 2.75
N TYR A 35 5.41 3.21 3.96
CA TYR A 35 5.57 4.00 5.18
C TYR A 35 7.03 4.35 5.46
N LYS A 36 7.91 3.34 5.65
CA LYS A 36 9.30 3.59 6.07
C LYS A 36 10.15 4.24 4.97
N SER A 37 9.98 3.81 3.73
CA SER A 37 10.81 4.30 2.61
C SER A 37 10.22 5.53 1.93
N SER A 38 8.88 5.65 1.88
CA SER A 38 8.20 6.69 1.08
C SER A 38 7.36 7.68 1.90
N TYR A 39 7.19 7.47 3.21
CA TYR A 39 6.37 8.30 4.10
C TYR A 39 4.92 8.47 3.63
N ILE A 40 4.32 7.40 3.11
CA ILE A 40 2.93 7.32 2.67
C ILE A 40 2.15 6.42 3.63
N GLY A 41 1.02 6.91 4.13
CA GLY A 41 0.14 6.21 5.05
C GLY A 41 0.48 6.41 6.53
N THR A 42 -0.32 5.76 7.38
CA THR A 42 -0.19 5.75 8.84
C THR A 42 -0.24 4.31 9.35
N ILE A 43 0.49 4.00 10.42
CA ILE A 43 0.42 2.69 11.07
C ILE A 43 -0.68 2.70 12.13
N GLU A 44 -1.59 1.75 12.04
CA GLU A 44 -2.57 1.44 13.08
C GLU A 44 -2.32 0.03 13.63
N GLN A 45 -2.64 -0.21 14.90
CA GLN A 45 -2.63 -1.55 15.48
C GLN A 45 -3.98 -2.23 15.25
N SER A 46 -3.95 -3.45 14.73
CA SER A 46 -5.13 -4.30 14.65
C SER A 46 -5.49 -4.85 16.04
N ASN A 47 -6.68 -5.43 16.16
CA ASN A 47 -7.13 -6.10 17.39
C ASN A 47 -6.26 -7.30 17.82
N HIS A 48 -5.30 -7.72 17.00
CA HIS A 48 -4.38 -8.84 17.24
C HIS A 48 -2.91 -8.40 17.39
N ASP A 49 -2.66 -7.13 17.76
CA ASP A 49 -1.33 -6.53 17.90
C ASP A 49 -0.49 -6.54 16.60
N GLN A 50 -1.12 -6.74 15.45
CA GLN A 50 -0.47 -6.65 14.15
C GLN A 50 -0.53 -5.20 13.64
N GLU A 51 0.61 -4.65 13.24
CA GLU A 51 0.69 -3.36 12.55
C GLU A 51 0.06 -3.46 11.16
N ILE A 52 -0.83 -2.53 10.85
CA ILE A 52 -1.48 -2.43 9.54
C ILE A 52 -1.19 -1.05 8.97
N LEU A 53 -0.79 -1.00 7.70
CA LEU A 53 -0.68 0.25 6.98
C LEU A 53 -2.06 0.73 6.57
N VAL A 54 -2.37 1.96 6.94
CA VAL A 54 -3.61 2.65 6.60
C VAL A 54 -3.34 3.78 5.62
N LEU A 55 -4.08 3.80 4.53
CA LEU A 55 -4.01 4.82 3.49
C LEU A 55 -5.30 5.61 3.45
N ASN A 56 -5.20 6.94 3.38
CA ASN A 56 -6.35 7.79 3.08
C ASN A 56 -6.64 7.81 1.57
N ALA A 57 -7.80 8.36 1.19
CA ALA A 57 -8.25 8.38 -0.20
C ALA A 57 -7.26 9.04 -1.20
N VAL A 58 -6.53 10.08 -0.78
CA VAL A 58 -5.57 10.79 -1.66
C VAL A 58 -4.31 9.95 -1.87
N GLU A 59 -3.81 9.32 -0.82
CA GLU A 59 -2.66 8.41 -0.89
C GLU A 59 -2.99 7.18 -1.74
N VAL A 60 -4.19 6.63 -1.58
CA VAL A 60 -4.71 5.54 -2.41
C VAL A 60 -4.73 5.95 -3.88
N LEU A 61 -5.29 7.12 -4.20
CA LEU A 61 -5.35 7.62 -5.57
C LEU A 61 -3.95 7.71 -6.18
N LEU A 62 -2.99 8.28 -5.46
CA LEU A 62 -1.58 8.37 -5.88
C LEU A 62 -0.98 6.98 -6.17
N LEU A 63 -1.20 6.00 -5.29
CA LEU A 63 -0.64 4.67 -5.44
C LEU A 63 -1.34 3.85 -6.53
N CYS A 64 -2.63 4.05 -6.76
CA CYS A 64 -3.37 3.48 -7.88
C CYS A 64 -2.86 4.03 -9.22
N GLU A 65 -2.66 5.35 -9.35
CA GLU A 65 -2.07 5.96 -10.57
C GLU A 65 -0.69 5.37 -10.90
N ARG A 66 0.09 5.06 -9.86
CA ARG A 66 1.42 4.44 -9.99
C ARG A 66 1.39 2.92 -10.13
N LYS A 67 0.20 2.29 -10.17
CA LYS A 67 -0.01 0.83 -10.23
C LYS A 67 0.66 0.09 -9.07
N ARG A 68 0.62 0.67 -7.87
CA ARG A 68 1.25 0.12 -6.65
C ARG A 68 0.25 -0.45 -5.65
N VAL A 69 -1.02 -0.13 -5.81
CA VAL A 69 -2.11 -0.71 -5.02
C VAL A 69 -3.21 -1.22 -5.95
N LEU A 70 -3.69 -2.43 -5.68
CA LEU A 70 -4.84 -3.07 -6.32
C LEU A 70 -6.02 -3.06 -5.35
N LEU A 71 -7.17 -2.60 -5.82
CA LEU A 71 -8.43 -2.58 -5.07
C LEU A 71 -9.51 -3.25 -5.90
N TRP A 72 -10.45 -3.88 -5.20
CA TRP A 72 -11.59 -4.57 -5.79
C TRP A 72 -12.88 -3.93 -5.29
N TYR A 73 -13.87 -3.81 -6.18
CA TYR A 73 -15.19 -3.35 -5.78
C TYR A 73 -15.80 -4.35 -4.77
N ASP A 74 -16.41 -3.84 -3.70
CA ASP A 74 -16.87 -4.63 -2.54
C ASP A 74 -15.79 -5.57 -1.93
N ASN A 75 -14.49 -5.30 -2.16
CA ASN A 75 -13.38 -6.18 -1.80
C ASN A 75 -13.51 -7.62 -2.36
N ASP A 76 -14.24 -7.80 -3.46
CA ASP A 76 -14.46 -9.10 -4.09
C ASP A 76 -13.84 -9.15 -5.48
N LYS A 77 -12.83 -10.02 -5.64
CA LYS A 77 -12.10 -10.18 -6.91
C LYS A 77 -12.95 -10.79 -8.03
N ASN A 78 -14.06 -11.43 -7.67
CA ASN A 78 -14.93 -12.13 -8.61
C ASN A 78 -16.11 -11.27 -9.06
N LYS A 79 -16.37 -10.14 -8.40
CA LYS A 79 -17.37 -9.18 -8.86
C LYS A 79 -16.77 -8.36 -10.00
N THR A 80 -17.39 -8.45 -11.17
CA THR A 80 -17.07 -7.69 -12.39
C THR A 80 -18.12 -6.63 -12.66
#